data_AF-A0A4U2Y070-F1
#
_entry.id   AF-A0A4U2Y070-F1
#
_cell.length_a   1.000
_cell.length_b   1.000
_cell.length_c   1.000
_cell.angle_alpha   90.00
_cell.angle_beta   90.00
_cell.angle_gamma   90.00
#
_symmetry.space_group_name_H-M   'P 1'
#
loop_
_entity.id
_entity.type
_entity.pdbx_description
1 polymer ?
#
loop_
_entity_poly.entity_id
_entity_poly.type
_entity_poly.pdbx_seq_one_letter_code
_entity_poly.pdbx_strand_id
1 'polypeptide(L)'
;MDINRIKQIDGKIDEMHQTLGDSPNAMVNFQAVYNDMKYLIMMALDGQKEANKLRTKIGRMKITIKKKDRVIRTIDHHNNRLGNDNRAKTTVLEKFREENKRLREALEYYADTKHYEPYCIPVGDYATDVTEDNGEIARQALDGGE
;
A
#
# COMPACT_ATOMS: atom_id res chain seq x y z
N MET A 1 23.16 -4.91 34.35
CA MET A 1 23.37 -5.85 35.47
C MET A 1 22.69 -7.17 35.10
N ASP A 2 23.36 -8.31 35.19
CA ASP A 2 22.83 -9.61 34.77
C ASP A 2 21.91 -10.20 35.87
N ILE A 3 20.70 -10.66 35.51
CA ILE A 3 19.74 -11.29 36.44
C ILE A 3 20.43 -12.42 37.23
N ASN A 4 21.30 -13.18 36.57
CA ASN A 4 22.00 -14.28 37.22
C ASN A 4 22.96 -13.77 38.28
N ARG A 5 23.60 -12.62 38.04
CA ARG A 5 24.53 -11.99 38.99
C ARG A 5 23.78 -11.37 40.18
N ILE A 6 22.57 -10.83 39.98
CA ILE A 6 21.70 -10.35 41.05
C ILE A 6 21.21 -11.52 41.92
N LYS A 7 20.76 -12.62 41.31
CA LYS A 7 20.36 -13.84 42.03
C LYS A 7 21.51 -14.48 42.82
N GLN A 8 22.73 -14.44 42.28
CA GLN A 8 23.92 -14.92 42.99
C GLN A 8 24.26 -14.04 44.20
N ILE A 9 24.04 -12.73 44.12
CA ILE A 9 24.24 -11.82 45.25
C ILE A 9 23.18 -12.08 46.34
N ASP A 10 21.92 -12.25 45.95
CA ASP A 10 20.81 -12.61 46.87
C ASP A 10 21.12 -13.91 47.64
N GLY A 11 21.54 -14.96 46.94
CA GLY A 11 21.93 -16.24 47.57
C GLY A 11 23.13 -16.14 48.51
N LYS A 12 24.16 -15.35 48.14
CA LYS A 12 25.31 -15.12 49.03
C LYS A 12 24.94 -14.33 50.29
N ILE A 13 23.97 -13.42 50.18
CA ILE A 13 23.45 -12.65 51.31
C ILE A 13 22.66 -13.56 52.26
N ASP A 14 21.86 -14.50 51.73
CA ASP A 14 21.19 -15.56 52.50
C ASP A 14 22.20 -16.46 53.26
N GLU A 15 23.30 -16.85 52.61
CA GLU A 15 24.37 -17.65 53.22
C GLU A 15 25.08 -16.91 54.36
N MET A 16 25.43 -15.62 54.17
CA MET A 16 26.09 -14.81 55.21
C MET A 16 25.21 -14.65 56.46
N HIS A 17 23.90 -14.47 56.27
CA HIS A 17 22.94 -14.36 57.38
C HIS A 17 22.92 -15.60 58.28
N GLN A 18 23.02 -16.79 57.69
CA GLN A 18 23.04 -18.06 58.42
C GLN A 18 24.33 -18.25 59.25
N THR A 19 25.42 -17.57 58.90
CA THR A 19 26.75 -17.78 59.53
C THR A 19 27.09 -16.85 60.71
N LEU A 20 26.34 -15.77 60.93
CA LEU A 20 26.69 -14.69 61.90
C LEU A 20 26.19 -14.92 63.35
N GLY A 21 26.15 -16.18 63.81
CA GLY A 21 25.41 -16.64 64.99
C GLY A 21 25.79 -16.15 66.41
N ASP A 22 26.77 -15.27 66.61
CA ASP A 22 27.42 -15.16 67.94
C ASP A 22 27.27 -13.80 68.68
N SER A 23 26.49 -12.82 68.19
CA SER A 23 26.24 -11.56 68.93
C SER A 23 24.84 -10.97 68.67
N PRO A 24 23.94 -10.92 69.68
CA PRO A 24 22.56 -10.49 69.50
C PRO A 24 22.37 -9.07 68.94
N ASN A 25 23.16 -8.09 69.40
CA ASN A 25 23.07 -6.70 68.91
C ASN A 25 23.64 -6.54 67.49
N ALA A 26 24.69 -7.28 67.14
CA ALA A 26 25.21 -7.29 65.77
C ALA A 26 24.22 -7.99 64.82
N MET A 27 23.53 -9.02 65.30
CA MET A 27 22.55 -9.76 64.52
C MET A 27 21.30 -8.92 64.17
N VAL A 28 20.80 -8.09 65.10
CA VAL A 28 19.65 -7.20 64.83
C VAL A 28 19.99 -6.14 63.79
N ASN A 29 21.16 -5.50 63.89
CA ASN A 29 21.61 -4.51 62.90
C ASN A 29 21.87 -5.15 61.53
N PHE A 30 22.45 -6.37 61.50
CA PHE A 30 22.66 -7.11 60.26
C PHE A 30 21.34 -7.53 59.61
N GLN A 31 20.36 -7.97 60.40
CA GLN A 31 19.03 -8.35 59.91
C GLN A 31 18.31 -7.20 59.21
N ALA A 32 18.38 -5.98 59.78
CA ALA A 32 17.75 -4.80 59.18
C ALA A 32 18.37 -4.48 57.81
N VAL A 33 19.70 -4.42 57.74
CA VAL A 33 20.42 -4.17 56.48
C VAL A 33 20.17 -5.28 55.45
N TYR A 34 20.13 -6.53 55.89
CA TYR A 34 19.82 -7.69 55.06
C TYR A 34 18.40 -7.58 54.44
N ASN A 35 17.39 -7.24 55.24
CA ASN A 35 16.01 -7.11 54.77
C ASN A 35 15.86 -5.99 53.74
N ASP A 36 16.49 -4.83 53.99
CA ASP A 36 16.47 -3.70 53.05
C ASP A 36 17.16 -4.07 51.72
N MET A 37 18.31 -4.75 51.80
CA MET A 37 19.05 -5.18 50.62
C MET A 37 18.27 -6.22 49.79
N LYS A 38 17.62 -7.17 50.46
CA LYS A 38 16.74 -8.16 49.83
C LYS A 38 15.56 -7.50 49.11
N TYR A 39 14.92 -6.53 49.74
CA TYR A 39 13.82 -5.77 49.14
C TYR A 39 14.26 -5.02 47.87
N LEU A 40 15.41 -4.33 47.93
CA LEU A 40 16.00 -3.63 46.77
C LEU A 40 16.34 -4.59 45.62
N ILE A 41 16.87 -5.78 45.94
CA ILE A 41 17.19 -6.82 44.96
C ILE A 41 15.91 -7.34 44.29
N MET A 42 14.85 -7.63 45.05
CA MET A 42 13.57 -8.06 44.49
C MET A 42 12.98 -7.02 43.53
N MET A 43 12.97 -5.74 43.93
CA MET A 43 12.51 -4.66 43.04
C MET A 43 13.33 -4.57 41.76
N ALA A 44 14.65 -4.72 41.83
CA ALA A 44 15.52 -4.71 40.67
C ALA A 44 15.24 -5.90 39.73
N LEU A 45 15.01 -7.09 40.28
CA LEU A 45 14.64 -8.29 39.50
C LEU A 45 13.30 -8.11 38.78
N ASP A 46 12.29 -7.57 39.45
CA ASP A 46 10.99 -7.30 38.86
C ASP A 46 11.08 -6.24 37.75
N GLY A 47 11.79 -5.14 38.00
CA GLY A 47 12.05 -4.12 36.97
C GLY A 47 12.75 -4.69 35.74
N GLN A 48 13.72 -5.59 35.92
CA GLN A 48 14.42 -6.23 34.82
C GLN A 48 13.53 -7.23 34.05
N LYS A 49 12.64 -7.93 34.74
CA LYS A 49 11.65 -8.83 34.13
C LYS A 49 10.69 -8.06 33.23
N GLU A 50 10.17 -6.92 33.70
CA GLU A 50 9.30 -6.05 32.91
C GLU A 50 10.03 -5.43 31.70
N ALA A 51 11.27 -4.99 31.88
CA ALA A 51 12.10 -4.49 30.77
C ALA A 51 12.29 -5.55 29.66
N ASN A 52 12.48 -6.82 30.02
CA ASN A 52 12.61 -7.92 29.06
C ASN A 52 11.30 -8.21 28.31
N LYS A 53 10.15 -8.14 28.99
CA LYS A 53 8.83 -8.24 28.34
C LYS A 53 8.63 -7.11 27.32
N LEU A 54 8.96 -5.88 27.70
CA LEU A 54 8.87 -4.71 26.81
C LEU A 54 9.78 -4.86 25.59
N ARG A 55 11.03 -5.28 25.79
CA ARG A 55 11.98 -5.53 24.70
C ARG A 55 11.44 -6.56 23.70
N THR A 56 10.84 -7.64 24.19
CA THR A 56 10.21 -8.66 23.35
C THR A 56 9.03 -8.09 22.56
N LYS A 57 8.17 -7.30 23.22
CA LYS A 57 7.02 -6.63 22.57
C LYS A 57 7.48 -5.68 21.46
N ILE A 58 8.51 -4.86 21.73
CA ILE A 58 9.12 -3.96 20.74
C ILE A 58 9.68 -4.75 19.55
N GLY A 59 10.36 -5.87 19.80
CA GLY A 59 10.86 -6.74 18.72
C GLY A 59 9.74 -7.23 17.80
N ARG A 60 8.63 -7.72 18.37
CA ARG A 60 7.45 -8.15 17.61
C ARG A 60 6.85 -6.99 16.82
N MET A 61 6.71 -5.82 17.43
CA MET A 61 6.18 -4.62 16.76
C MET A 61 7.04 -4.22 15.55
N LYS A 62 8.37 -4.23 15.68
CA LYS A 62 9.29 -3.92 14.56
C LYS A 62 9.09 -4.86 13.37
N ILE A 63 8.89 -6.16 13.63
CA ILE A 63 8.61 -7.14 12.58
C ILE A 63 7.27 -6.82 11.90
N THR A 64 6.23 -6.51 12.69
CA THR A 64 4.91 -6.16 12.15
C THR A 64 4.97 -4.89 11.29
N ILE A 65 5.68 -3.85 11.74
CA ILE A 65 5.87 -2.61 10.97
C ILE A 65 6.53 -2.92 9.63
N LYS A 66 7.65 -3.65 9.62
CA LYS A 66 8.34 -4.04 8.37
C LYS A 66 7.42 -4.81 7.41
N LYS A 67 6.58 -5.70 7.93
CA LYS A 67 5.59 -6.43 7.12
C LYS A 67 4.55 -5.48 6.52
N LYS A 68 4.00 -4.56 7.31
CA LYS A 68 3.02 -3.57 6.85
C LYS A 68 3.63 -2.63 5.79
N ASP A 69 4.86 -2.16 5.98
CA ASP A 69 5.54 -1.30 5.00
C ASP A 69 5.72 -2.00 3.65
N ARG A 70 6.00 -3.31 3.65
CA ARG A 70 6.09 -4.09 2.41
C ARG A 70 4.74 -4.17 1.70
N VAL A 71 3.65 -4.36 2.45
CA VAL A 71 2.30 -4.38 1.88
C VAL A 71 1.94 -3.02 1.28
N ILE A 72 2.21 -1.93 1.99
CA ILE A 72 1.97 -0.55 1.50
C ILE A 72 2.68 -0.32 0.17
N ARG A 73 3.99 -0.59 0.10
CA ARG A 73 4.75 -0.48 -1.16
C ARG A 73 4.17 -1.30 -2.30
N THR A 74 3.65 -2.49 -1.99
CA THR A 74 3.01 -3.36 -2.99
C THR A 74 1.72 -2.72 -3.49
N ILE A 75 0.88 -2.21 -2.59
CA ILE A 75 -0.37 -1.51 -2.94
C ILE A 75 -0.08 -0.27 -3.78
N ASP A 76 0.90 0.55 -3.40
CA ASP A 76 1.27 1.76 -4.14
C ASP A 76 1.68 1.43 -5.59
N HIS A 77 2.47 0.38 -5.77
CA HIS A 77 2.85 -0.10 -7.10
C HIS A 77 1.63 -0.55 -7.92
N HIS A 78 0.70 -1.29 -7.33
CA HIS A 78 -0.53 -1.72 -8.01
C HIS A 78 -1.43 -0.53 -8.38
N ASN A 79 -1.59 0.43 -7.47
CA ASN A 79 -2.37 1.64 -7.70
C ASN A 79 -1.78 2.47 -8.85
N ASN A 80 -0.46 2.61 -8.90
CA ASN A 80 0.21 3.30 -10.00
C ASN A 80 -0.02 2.60 -11.34
N ARG A 81 0.07 1.26 -11.35
CA ARG A 81 -0.21 0.46 -12.57
C ARG A 81 -1.65 0.64 -13.03
N LEU A 82 -2.62 0.51 -12.13
CA LEU A 82 -4.04 0.70 -12.44
C LEU A 82 -4.34 2.14 -12.91
N GLY A 83 -3.68 3.14 -12.32
CA GLY A 83 -3.80 4.53 -12.76
C GLY A 83 -3.31 4.74 -14.19
N ASN A 84 -2.19 4.11 -14.58
CA ASN A 84 -1.70 4.11 -15.96
C ASN A 84 -2.67 3.40 -16.92
N ASP A 85 -3.12 2.20 -16.56
CA ASP A 85 -4.05 1.41 -17.37
C ASP A 85 -5.37 2.18 -17.61
N ASN A 86 -5.89 2.85 -16.58
CA ASN A 86 -7.09 3.68 -16.68
C ASN A 86 -6.88 4.88 -17.59
N ARG A 87 -5.74 5.60 -17.47
CA ARG A 87 -5.42 6.71 -18.37
C ARG A 87 -5.39 6.26 -19.83
N ALA A 88 -4.71 5.15 -20.12
CA ALA A 88 -4.64 4.60 -21.47
C ALA A 88 -6.03 4.25 -22.03
N LYS A 89 -6.88 3.60 -21.23
CA LYS A 89 -8.26 3.28 -21.62
C LYS A 89 -9.10 4.52 -21.87
N THR A 90 -8.98 5.55 -21.03
CA THR A 90 -9.69 6.82 -21.24
C THR A 90 -9.28 7.47 -22.56
N THR A 91 -7.98 7.51 -22.89
CA THR A 91 -7.50 8.04 -24.17
C THR A 91 -8.07 7.28 -25.37
N VAL A 92 -8.13 5.94 -25.29
CA VAL A 92 -8.73 5.12 -26.36
C VAL A 92 -10.24 5.38 -26.49
N LEU A 93 -10.94 5.51 -25.37
CA LEU A 93 -12.38 5.81 -25.36
C LEU A 93 -12.67 7.18 -25.99
N GLU A 94 -11.84 8.19 -25.71
CA GLU A 94 -11.96 9.52 -26.32
C GLU A 94 -11.87 9.44 -27.84
N LYS A 95 -10.86 8.72 -28.37
CA LYS A 95 -10.71 8.50 -29.82
C LYS A 95 -11.93 7.81 -30.43
N PHE A 96 -12.46 6.78 -29.77
CA PHE A 96 -13.67 6.12 -30.26
C PHE A 96 -14.91 7.01 -30.22
N ARG A 97 -15.01 7.94 -29.27
CA ARG A 97 -16.10 8.93 -29.23
C ARG A 97 -15.99 9.93 -30.37
N GLU A 98 -14.79 10.42 -30.65
CA GLU A 98 -14.52 11.29 -31.80
C GLU A 98 -14.86 10.60 -33.12
N GLU A 99 -14.41 9.35 -33.29
CA GLU A 99 -14.70 8.58 -34.50
C GLU A 99 -16.19 8.30 -34.66
N ASN A 100 -16.89 7.91 -33.59
CA ASN A 100 -18.34 7.74 -33.63
C ASN A 100 -19.06 9.04 -33.99
N LYS A 101 -18.56 10.20 -33.54
CA LYS A 101 -19.14 11.48 -33.90
C LYS A 101 -19.01 11.73 -35.41
N ARG A 102 -17.80 11.54 -35.98
CA ARG A 102 -17.57 11.69 -37.43
C ARG A 102 -18.45 10.75 -38.25
N LEU A 103 -18.56 9.48 -37.83
CA LEU A 103 -19.40 8.50 -38.51
C LEU A 103 -20.89 8.87 -38.47
N ARG A 104 -21.37 9.43 -37.35
CA ARG A 104 -22.75 9.93 -37.25
C ARG A 104 -22.99 11.11 -38.18
N GLU A 105 -22.06 12.07 -38.22
CA GLU A 105 -22.14 13.22 -39.13
C GLU A 105 -22.14 12.77 -40.60
N ALA A 106 -21.29 11.79 -40.96
CA ALA A 106 -21.29 11.21 -42.30
C ALA A 106 -22.61 10.50 -42.64
N LEU A 107 -23.16 9.71 -41.71
CA LEU A 107 -24.45 9.05 -41.90
C LEU A 107 -25.60 10.05 -42.04
N GLU A 108 -25.60 11.13 -41.25
CA GLU A 108 -26.58 12.21 -41.37
C GLU A 108 -26.49 12.91 -42.73
N TYR A 109 -25.28 13.16 -43.23
CA TYR A 109 -25.07 13.71 -44.58
C TYR A 109 -25.63 12.81 -45.68
N TYR A 110 -25.37 11.50 -45.62
CA TYR A 110 -25.89 10.54 -46.61
C TYR A 110 -27.39 10.26 -46.47
N ALA A 111 -27.98 10.48 -45.29
CA ALA A 111 -29.40 10.31 -45.05
C ALA A 111 -30.23 11.55 -45.45
N ASP A 112 -29.61 12.71 -45.68
CA ASP A 112 -30.30 13.92 -46.13
C ASP A 112 -30.66 13.83 -47.62
N THR A 113 -31.94 13.60 -47.88
CA THR A 113 -32.55 13.56 -49.23
C THR A 113 -32.39 14.84 -50.05
N LYS A 114 -31.98 15.97 -49.46
CA LYS A 114 -31.64 17.20 -50.22
C LYS A 114 -30.22 17.21 -50.78
N HIS A 115 -29.28 16.54 -50.13
CA HIS A 115 -27.89 16.37 -50.62
C HIS A 115 -27.76 15.14 -51.50
N TYR A 116 -28.57 14.13 -51.21
CA TYR A 116 -28.78 12.95 -52.02
C TYR A 116 -30.07 13.09 -52.86
N GLU A 117 -30.27 14.24 -53.52
CA GLU A 117 -31.00 14.16 -54.78
C GLU A 117 -30.08 13.34 -55.69
N PRO A 118 -30.50 12.14 -56.14
CA PRO A 118 -29.84 11.56 -57.29
C PRO A 118 -29.90 12.68 -58.32
N TYR A 119 -28.75 13.16 -58.78
CA TYR A 119 -28.76 13.81 -60.07
C TYR A 119 -29.48 12.80 -60.96
N CYS A 120 -30.73 13.11 -61.32
CA CYS A 120 -31.51 12.39 -62.30
C CYS A 120 -30.83 12.63 -63.64
N ILE A 121 -29.62 12.10 -63.78
CA ILE A 121 -29.00 11.79 -65.06
C ILE A 121 -29.99 10.81 -65.68
N PRO A 122 -30.51 11.11 -66.89
CA PRO A 122 -31.45 10.22 -67.55
C PRO A 122 -30.83 8.82 -67.56
N VAL A 123 -31.58 7.88 -66.98
CA VAL A 123 -31.16 6.49 -66.74
C VAL A 123 -30.77 5.86 -68.08
N GLY A 124 -29.48 5.90 -68.37
CA GLY A 124 -28.80 5.04 -69.32
C GLY A 124 -27.80 4.21 -68.52
N ASP A 125 -28.24 3.01 -68.12
CA ASP A 125 -27.45 1.81 -67.78
C ASP A 125 -26.18 1.91 -66.88
N TYR A 126 -25.96 2.96 -66.10
CA TYR A 126 -24.84 2.98 -65.15
C TYR A 126 -25.25 3.53 -63.79
N ALA A 127 -25.86 2.67 -62.97
CA ALA A 127 -25.79 2.82 -61.52
C ALA A 127 -24.37 2.42 -61.10
N THR A 128 -23.43 3.36 -61.11
CA THR A 128 -22.13 3.13 -60.47
C THR A 128 -22.34 3.05 -58.96
N ASP A 129 -22.08 1.85 -58.46
CA ASP A 129 -22.23 1.44 -57.08
C ASP A 129 -21.31 2.28 -56.17
N VAL A 130 -21.82 2.70 -55.01
CA VAL A 130 -21.11 3.53 -54.02
C VAL A 130 -19.89 2.77 -53.43
N THR A 131 -19.72 1.50 -53.81
CA THR A 131 -18.63 0.62 -53.41
C THR A 131 -17.31 0.85 -54.14
N GLU A 132 -17.26 1.63 -55.23
CA GLU A 132 -16.04 1.72 -56.04
C GLU A 132 -14.93 2.61 -55.45
N ASP A 133 -15.25 3.62 -54.62
CA ASP A 133 -14.26 4.62 -54.16
C ASP A 133 -13.77 4.45 -52.70
N ASN A 134 -14.35 3.50 -51.94
CA ASN A 134 -14.02 3.27 -50.51
C ASN A 134 -14.07 4.53 -49.61
N GLY A 135 -14.94 5.49 -49.92
CA GLY A 135 -15.11 6.75 -49.19
C GLY A 135 -14.03 7.80 -49.45
N GLU A 136 -13.34 7.76 -50.59
CA GLU A 136 -12.24 8.68 -50.91
C GLU A 136 -12.71 10.11 -51.19
N ILE A 137 -13.78 10.28 -51.96
CA ILE A 137 -14.38 11.60 -52.27
C ILE A 137 -14.90 12.28 -51.00
N ALA A 138 -15.50 11.50 -50.09
CA ALA A 138 -16.01 12.02 -48.82
C ALA A 138 -14.88 12.54 -47.90
N ARG A 139 -13.72 11.87 -47.90
CA ARG A 139 -12.53 12.32 -47.16
C ARG A 139 -11.99 13.64 -47.72
N GLN A 140 -11.96 13.81 -49.04
CA GLN A 140 -11.49 15.05 -49.69
C GLN A 140 -12.41 16.25 -49.42
N ALA A 141 -13.73 16.05 -49.39
CA ALA A 141 -14.67 17.13 -49.12
C ALA A 141 -14.62 17.61 -47.65
N LEU A 142 -14.36 16.70 -46.70
CA LEU A 142 -14.28 17.03 -45.27
C LEU A 142 -12.95 17.67 -44.86
N ASP A 143 -11.85 17.38 -45.57
CA ASP A 143 -10.54 18.01 -45.33
C ASP A 143 -10.43 19.44 -45.93
N GLY A 144 -11.51 19.97 -46.51
CA GLY A 144 -11.55 21.32 -47.05
C GLY A 144 -10.89 21.43 -48.43
N GLY A 145 -11.33 20.61 -49.38
CA GLY A 145 -10.98 20.76 -50.80
C GLY A 145 -11.11 22.22 -51.28
N GLU A 146 -10.15 22.64 -52.10
CA GLU A 146 -9.96 24.00 -52.63
C GLU A 146 -11.25 24.77 -52.98
#